data_AF-F1LFG3-F1
#
_entry.id   AF-F1LFG3-F1
#
_cell.length_a   1.000
_cell.length_b   1.000
_cell.length_c   1.000
_cell.angle_alpha   90.00
_cell.angle_beta   90.00
_cell.angle_gamma   90.00
#
_symmetry.space_group_name_H-M   'P 1'
#
loop_
_entity.id
_entity.type
_entity.pdbx_description
1 polymer ?
#
loop_
_entity_poly.entity_id
_entity_poly.type
_entity_poly.pdbx_seq_one_letter_code
_entity_poly.pdbx_strand_id
1 'polypeptide(L)'
;MVFIQSWRTVVDLPELGVDMDTVGGVRMVKATSVKDVDQHEIVQHIAKFLKKSGKVKVPEWSDVTKMGISKELAPLNSDWYYVRTASIARRLYVRSPTGVDALRLVYGGSKRRGVVPNHFAKASGSVIRKALQTLEAIKWVQKHPDGNGRVLTKQGRKDLDRIASQMRQNDRFTA
;
A
#
# COMPACT_ATOMS: atom_id res chain seq x y z
N MET A 1 -6.02 -62.08 31.41
CA MET A 1 -4.66 -61.72 31.87
C MET A 1 -3.82 -61.49 30.62
N VAL A 2 -3.30 -60.33 30.20
CA VAL A 2 -3.10 -58.95 30.69
C VAL A 2 -2.95 -58.11 29.37
N PHE A 3 -3.82 -57.13 29.06
CA PHE A 3 -3.74 -55.68 29.35
C PHE A 3 -2.79 -54.85 28.43
N ILE A 4 -3.39 -53.88 27.71
CA ILE A 4 -2.87 -52.59 27.17
C ILE A 4 -2.27 -52.51 25.75
N GLN A 5 -3.10 -51.91 24.88
CA GLN A 5 -2.88 -50.98 23.76
C GLN A 5 -1.44 -50.56 23.39
N SER A 6 -1.06 -50.87 22.15
CA SER A 6 -0.09 -50.09 21.36
C SER A 6 -0.76 -48.81 20.86
N TRP A 7 -0.32 -47.67 21.39
CA TRP A 7 -0.84 -46.35 21.09
C TRP A 7 -0.30 -45.80 19.76
N ARG A 8 -1.23 -45.54 18.83
CA ARG A 8 -1.37 -44.29 18.05
C ARG A 8 -0.12 -43.43 17.87
N THR A 9 0.28 -43.27 16.61
CA THR A 9 0.70 -42.02 15.95
C THR A 9 0.89 -40.80 16.87
N VAL A 10 2.15 -40.45 17.12
CA VAL A 10 2.60 -39.20 17.74
C VAL A 10 3.66 -38.60 16.80
N VAL A 11 3.66 -37.35 16.37
CA VAL A 11 2.71 -36.24 16.33
C VAL A 11 3.38 -35.28 15.33
N ASP A 12 2.70 -34.94 14.23
CA ASP A 12 2.93 -33.67 13.56
C ASP A 12 2.54 -32.59 14.56
N LEU A 13 3.50 -31.80 15.02
CA LEU A 13 3.27 -30.61 15.84
C LEU A 13 3.02 -29.44 14.88
N PRO A 14 1.76 -29.02 14.65
CA PRO A 14 1.51 -27.70 14.13
C PRO A 14 1.91 -26.69 15.21
N GLU A 15 2.81 -25.78 14.84
CA GLU A 15 3.16 -24.63 15.65
C GLU A 15 1.88 -23.94 16.14
N LEU A 16 1.75 -23.80 17.45
CA LEU A 16 0.69 -23.06 18.12
C LEU A 16 0.84 -21.57 17.80
N GLY A 17 0.31 -21.17 16.63
CA GLY A 17 -0.18 -19.83 16.41
C GLY A 17 -1.45 -19.66 17.25
N VAL A 18 -1.30 -19.04 18.43
CA VAL A 18 -2.41 -18.66 19.29
C VAL A 18 -3.26 -17.63 18.55
N ASP A 19 -4.30 -18.09 17.84
CA ASP A 19 -5.41 -17.26 17.38
C ASP A 19 -6.26 -16.87 18.60
N MET A 20 -5.74 -15.91 19.37
CA MET A 20 -6.33 -15.39 20.59
C MET A 20 -7.49 -14.40 20.29
N ASP A 21 -8.51 -14.82 19.52
CA ASP A 21 -9.65 -13.95 19.16
C ASP A 21 -11.00 -14.67 18.96
N THR A 22 -11.14 -15.95 19.33
CA THR A 22 -12.43 -16.67 19.12
C THR A 22 -12.97 -17.31 20.40
N VAL A 23 -13.90 -16.61 21.07
CA VAL A 23 -14.87 -17.20 21.99
C VAL A 23 -16.26 -16.83 21.48
N GLY A 24 -17.08 -17.83 21.10
CA GLY A 24 -18.50 -17.63 20.75
C GLY A 24 -18.81 -17.22 19.30
N GLY A 25 -17.96 -17.52 18.32
CA GLY A 25 -18.28 -17.31 16.89
C GLY A 25 -18.36 -15.85 16.41
N VAL A 26 -18.18 -14.88 17.30
CA VAL A 26 -18.07 -13.46 16.96
C VAL A 26 -16.66 -12.99 17.31
N ARG A 27 -15.78 -12.90 16.30
CA ARG A 27 -14.47 -12.27 16.45
C ARG A 27 -14.68 -10.78 16.79
N MET A 28 -14.24 -10.36 17.97
CA MET A 28 -14.27 -8.96 18.39
C MET A 28 -13.63 -8.10 17.30
N VAL A 29 -14.37 -7.09 16.80
CA VAL A 29 -13.88 -6.23 15.71
C VAL A 29 -12.87 -5.25 16.29
N LYS A 30 -11.61 -5.65 16.37
CA LYS A 30 -10.51 -4.71 16.61
C LYS A 30 -10.55 -3.63 15.53
N ALA A 31 -10.47 -2.37 15.93
CA ALA A 31 -10.42 -1.24 15.00
C ALA A 31 -9.29 -1.48 14.00
N THR A 32 -9.66 -1.64 12.72
CA THR A 32 -8.72 -2.04 11.67
C THR A 32 -8.02 -0.81 11.12
N SER A 33 -6.70 -0.77 11.25
CA SER A 33 -5.87 0.28 10.68
C SER A 33 -5.26 -0.17 9.35
N VAL A 34 -4.76 0.78 8.57
CA VAL A 34 -4.03 0.51 7.30
C VAL A 34 -2.81 -0.40 7.49
N LYS A 35 -2.30 -0.54 8.72
CA LYS A 35 -1.16 -1.41 9.05
C LYS A 35 -1.56 -2.88 9.25
N ASP A 36 -2.84 -3.15 9.48
CA ASP A 36 -3.36 -4.49 9.83
C ASP A 36 -3.90 -5.26 8.61
N VAL A 37 -3.62 -4.77 7.40
CA VAL A 37 -4.10 -5.30 6.12
C VAL A 37 -2.91 -5.49 5.19
N ASP A 38 -2.99 -6.47 4.28
CA ASP A 38 -1.95 -6.70 3.29
C ASP A 38 -1.63 -5.44 2.48
N GLN A 39 -0.34 -5.21 2.25
CA GLN A 39 0.17 -4.02 1.59
C GLN A 39 -0.27 -3.94 0.12
N HIS A 40 -0.31 -5.06 -0.58
CA HIS A 40 -0.64 -5.08 -1.99
C HIS A 40 -2.12 -4.84 -2.20
N GLU A 41 -2.95 -5.55 -1.43
CA GLU A 41 -4.40 -5.46 -1.52
C GLU A 41 -4.91 -4.06 -1.18
N ILE A 42 -4.45 -3.44 -0.09
CA ILE A 42 -4.91 -2.11 0.31
C ILE A 42 -4.61 -1.06 -0.76
N VAL A 43 -3.47 -1.16 -1.45
CA VAL A 43 -3.10 -0.24 -2.53
C VAL A 43 -4.03 -0.41 -3.73
N GLN A 44 -4.40 -1.65 -4.07
CA GLN A 44 -5.38 -1.89 -5.14
C GLN A 44 -6.76 -1.36 -4.78
N HIS A 45 -7.22 -1.55 -3.54
CA HIS A 45 -8.52 -1.08 -3.08
C HIS A 45 -8.59 0.45 -3.04
N ILE A 46 -7.54 1.13 -2.56
CA ILE A 46 -7.45 2.58 -2.63
C ILE A 46 -7.47 3.05 -4.09
N ALA A 47 -6.75 2.37 -5.00
CA ALA A 47 -6.78 2.72 -6.42
C ALA A 47 -8.18 2.58 -7.02
N LYS A 48 -8.90 1.49 -6.71
CA LYS A 48 -10.31 1.30 -7.11
C LYS A 48 -11.22 2.40 -6.55
N PHE A 49 -11.02 2.79 -5.28
CA PHE A 49 -11.77 3.88 -4.66
C PHE A 49 -11.51 5.22 -5.35
N LEU A 50 -10.25 5.53 -5.64
CA LEU A 50 -9.86 6.76 -6.32
C LEU A 50 -10.47 6.87 -7.73
N LYS A 51 -10.56 5.76 -8.46
CA LYS A 51 -11.25 5.70 -9.75
C LYS A 51 -12.75 5.97 -9.60
N LYS A 52 -13.42 5.25 -8.69
CA LYS A 52 -14.86 5.43 -8.42
C LYS A 52 -15.21 6.85 -8.00
N SER A 53 -14.32 7.50 -7.27
CA SER A 53 -14.48 8.87 -6.80
C SER A 53 -14.41 9.90 -7.95
N GLY A 54 -13.71 9.62 -9.05
CA GLY A 54 -13.58 10.52 -10.20
C GLY A 54 -12.81 11.83 -9.93
N LYS A 55 -12.37 12.07 -8.70
CA LYS A 55 -11.70 13.32 -8.27
C LYS A 55 -10.20 13.38 -8.59
N VAL A 56 -9.63 12.29 -9.11
CA VAL A 56 -8.21 12.24 -9.48
C VAL A 56 -8.04 12.75 -10.90
N LYS A 57 -7.40 13.91 -11.04
CA LYS A 57 -6.97 14.42 -12.34
C LYS A 57 -5.74 13.63 -12.81
N VAL A 58 -5.94 12.79 -13.83
CA VAL A 58 -4.83 12.10 -14.50
C VAL A 58 -4.12 13.12 -15.42
N PRO A 59 -2.78 13.22 -15.36
CA PRO A 59 -2.03 14.10 -16.25
C PRO A 59 -2.09 13.61 -17.70
N GLU A 60 -2.19 14.52 -18.66
CA GLU A 60 -2.27 14.19 -20.10
C GLU A 60 -1.09 13.36 -20.62
N TRP A 61 0.12 13.62 -20.12
CA TRP A 61 1.32 12.88 -20.52
C TRP A 61 1.42 11.47 -19.90
N SER A 62 0.44 11.02 -19.09
CA SER A 62 0.50 9.73 -18.39
C SER A 62 0.75 8.55 -19.32
N ASP A 63 0.30 8.65 -20.57
CA ASP A 63 0.28 7.51 -21.48
C ASP A 63 1.62 7.31 -22.20
N VAL A 64 2.43 8.37 -22.25
CA VAL A 64 3.72 8.37 -22.97
C VAL A 64 4.90 8.12 -22.00
N THR A 65 4.73 8.41 -20.72
CA THR A 65 5.86 8.45 -19.78
C THR A 65 6.16 7.14 -19.07
N LYS A 66 7.45 6.93 -18.81
CA LYS A 66 7.92 5.92 -17.86
C LYS A 66 8.01 6.47 -16.43
N MET A 67 7.90 5.58 -15.45
CA MET A 67 7.85 5.96 -14.02
C MET A 67 9.22 6.39 -13.46
N GLY A 68 10.31 6.03 -14.11
CA GLY A 68 11.66 6.36 -13.66
C GLY A 68 12.72 6.03 -14.72
N ILE A 69 13.91 6.56 -14.51
CA ILE A 69 15.04 6.39 -15.43
C ILE A 69 15.51 4.92 -15.46
N SER A 70 15.38 4.21 -14.32
CA SER A 70 15.71 2.79 -14.19
C SER A 70 14.77 1.84 -14.93
N LYS A 71 13.58 2.30 -15.33
CA LYS A 71 12.63 1.47 -16.06
C LYS A 71 12.93 1.54 -17.56
N GLU A 72 12.96 0.36 -18.19
CA GLU A 72 13.20 0.20 -19.63
C GLU A 72 11.89 0.37 -20.41
N LEU A 73 10.80 -0.20 -19.90
CA LEU A 73 9.47 -0.16 -20.51
C LEU A 73 8.51 0.78 -19.77
N ALA A 74 7.45 1.19 -20.48
CA ALA A 74 6.31 1.89 -19.91
C ALA A 74 5.50 0.97 -18.97
N PRO A 75 4.67 1.52 -18.06
CA PRO A 75 3.79 0.73 -17.22
C PRO A 75 2.80 -0.09 -18.06
N LEU A 76 2.68 -1.38 -17.77
CA LEU A 76 1.76 -2.28 -18.49
C LEU A 76 0.28 -2.05 -18.14
N ASN A 77 0.01 -1.54 -16.94
CA ASN A 77 -1.35 -1.29 -16.47
C ASN A 77 -1.78 0.12 -16.88
N SER A 78 -2.90 0.27 -17.59
CA SER A 78 -3.48 1.58 -17.95
C SER A 78 -3.78 2.45 -16.73
N ASP A 79 -4.11 1.84 -15.60
CA ASP A 79 -4.47 2.50 -14.36
C ASP A 79 -3.30 2.71 -13.39
N TRP A 80 -2.08 2.63 -13.90
CA TRP A 80 -0.86 2.72 -13.10
C TRP A 80 -0.79 4.01 -12.28
N TYR A 81 -1.37 5.12 -12.76
CA TYR A 81 -1.34 6.40 -12.06
C TYR A 81 -2.16 6.37 -10.76
N TYR A 82 -3.31 5.70 -10.75
CA TYR A 82 -4.12 5.50 -9.56
C TYR A 82 -3.41 4.62 -8.54
N VAL A 83 -2.78 3.54 -9.01
CA VAL A 83 -1.99 2.63 -8.16
C VAL A 83 -0.79 3.36 -7.55
N ARG A 84 -0.10 4.19 -8.34
CA ARG A 84 1.03 5.01 -7.85
C ARG A 84 0.58 6.00 -6.78
N THR A 85 -0.54 6.67 -7.03
CA THR A 85 -1.12 7.66 -6.09
C THR A 85 -1.56 7.00 -4.79
N ALA A 86 -2.21 5.83 -4.87
CA ALA A 86 -2.59 5.01 -3.72
C ALA A 86 -1.37 4.55 -2.90
N SER A 87 -0.31 4.08 -3.57
CA SER A 87 0.94 3.67 -2.91
C SER A 87 1.59 4.83 -2.14
N ILE A 88 1.59 6.03 -2.72
CA ILE A 88 2.11 7.24 -2.07
C ILE A 88 1.27 7.60 -0.85
N ALA A 89 -0.06 7.53 -0.95
CA ALA A 89 -0.96 7.80 0.18
C ALA A 89 -0.71 6.83 1.35
N ARG A 90 -0.54 5.53 1.09
CA ARG A 90 -0.15 4.55 2.11
C ARG A 90 1.21 4.87 2.72
N ARG A 91 2.21 5.22 1.89
CA ARG A 91 3.55 5.53 2.38
C ARG A 91 3.53 6.72 3.33
N LEU A 92 2.75 7.76 3.01
CA LEU A 92 2.53 8.91 3.89
C LEU A 92 1.88 8.50 5.22
N TYR A 93 0.91 7.58 5.21
CA TYR A 93 0.29 7.08 6.43
C TYR A 93 1.32 6.40 7.35
N VAL A 94 2.21 5.57 6.80
CA VAL A 94 3.20 4.83 7.58
C VAL A 94 4.36 5.72 8.04
N ARG A 95 4.85 6.61 7.17
CA ARG A 95 6.00 7.46 7.43
C ARG A 95 5.66 8.92 7.10
N SER A 96 5.24 9.65 8.13
CA SER A 96 5.03 11.11 8.09
C SER A 96 6.12 11.79 8.92
N PRO A 97 6.69 12.93 8.47
CA PRO A 97 6.53 13.63 7.19
C PRO A 97 7.42 13.06 6.07
N THR A 98 6.99 13.18 4.81
CA THR A 98 7.80 12.72 3.66
C THR A 98 7.90 13.77 2.56
N GLY A 99 9.14 14.02 2.08
CA GLY A 99 9.44 14.88 0.94
C GLY A 99 9.48 14.14 -0.41
N VAL A 100 9.52 14.91 -1.51
CA VAL A 100 9.56 14.33 -2.87
C VAL A 100 10.84 13.52 -3.10
N ASP A 101 12.00 13.96 -2.59
CA ASP A 101 13.26 13.22 -2.82
C ASP A 101 13.31 11.89 -2.06
N ALA A 102 12.76 11.84 -0.84
CA ALA A 102 12.61 10.58 -0.11
C ALA A 102 11.74 9.57 -0.87
N LEU A 103 10.63 10.02 -1.48
CA LEU A 103 9.81 9.15 -2.33
C LEU A 103 10.54 8.71 -3.59
N ARG A 104 11.41 9.56 -4.16
CA ARG A 104 12.23 9.19 -5.31
C ARG A 104 13.26 8.10 -5.00
N LEU A 105 13.73 8.04 -3.74
CA LEU A 105 14.57 6.95 -3.25
C LEU A 105 13.74 5.67 -3.09
N VAL A 106 12.56 5.74 -2.46
CA VAL A 106 11.69 4.57 -2.23
C VAL A 106 11.25 3.90 -3.53
N TYR A 107 10.87 4.69 -4.54
CA TYR A 107 10.46 4.15 -5.84
C TYR A 107 11.60 4.04 -6.85
N GLY A 108 12.82 4.39 -6.44
CA GLY A 108 14.02 4.23 -7.26
C GLY A 108 14.36 2.77 -7.46
N GLY A 109 15.41 2.52 -8.22
CA GLY A 109 15.88 1.16 -8.44
C GLY A 109 17.21 1.11 -9.15
N SER A 110 17.77 -0.09 -9.22
CA SER A 110 19.00 -0.36 -9.96
C SER A 110 18.76 -0.12 -11.46
N LYS A 111 19.54 0.77 -12.08
CA LYS A 111 19.47 1.00 -13.53
C LYS A 111 20.42 0.03 -14.23
N ARG A 112 19.88 -0.79 -15.14
CA ARG A 112 20.67 -1.63 -16.02
C ARG A 112 21.49 -0.76 -16.98
N ARG A 113 22.82 -0.94 -17.00
CA ARG A 113 23.74 -0.20 -17.90
C ARG A 113 24.36 -1.09 -18.98
N GLY A 114 23.84 -2.30 -19.18
CA GLY A 114 24.41 -3.28 -20.11
C GLY A 114 25.64 -3.94 -19.48
N VAL A 115 26.83 -3.56 -19.95
CA VAL A 115 28.12 -4.17 -19.56
C VAL A 115 28.71 -3.54 -18.29
N VAL A 116 28.45 -2.25 -18.05
CA VAL A 116 28.99 -1.50 -16.90
C VAL A 116 28.22 -1.87 -15.61
N PRO A 117 28.88 -1.90 -14.42
CA PRO A 117 28.21 -2.16 -13.16
C PRO A 117 26.95 -1.31 -12.93
N ASN A 118 25.97 -1.93 -12.29
CA ASN A 118 24.69 -1.30 -12.03
C ASN A 118 24.80 -0.28 -10.90
N HIS A 119 24.17 0.88 -11.09
CA HIS A 119 24.08 1.93 -10.09
C HIS A 119 22.62 2.27 -9.79
N PHE A 120 22.36 2.70 -8.56
CA PHE A 120 21.04 3.15 -8.15
C PHE A 120 20.64 4.44 -8.87
N ALA A 121 19.45 4.43 -9.47
CA ALA A 121 18.84 5.60 -10.08
C ALA A 121 17.53 5.97 -9.38
N LYS A 122 17.39 7.25 -9.05
CA LYS A 122 16.19 7.82 -8.45
C LYS A 122 14.99 7.72 -9.41
N ALA A 123 13.79 7.61 -8.84
CA ALA A 123 12.55 7.67 -9.62
C ALA A 123 12.30 9.07 -10.21
N SER A 124 11.35 9.14 -11.15
CA SER A 124 10.92 10.40 -11.75
C SER A 124 10.30 11.33 -10.70
N GLY A 125 10.88 12.51 -10.54
CA GLY A 125 10.35 13.52 -9.61
C GLY A 125 9.02 14.11 -10.09
N SER A 126 8.81 14.22 -11.40
CA SER A 126 7.61 14.81 -12.00
C SER A 126 6.36 13.98 -11.70
N VAL A 127 6.44 12.66 -11.84
CA VAL A 127 5.34 11.73 -11.54
C VAL A 127 4.92 11.83 -10.08
N ILE A 128 5.89 11.74 -9.16
CA ILE A 128 5.62 11.80 -7.72
C ILE A 128 5.06 13.17 -7.32
N ARG A 129 5.62 14.26 -7.85
CA ARG A 129 5.16 15.62 -7.56
C ARG A 129 3.72 15.82 -7.98
N LYS A 130 3.35 15.34 -9.17
CA LYS A 130 1.99 15.46 -9.71
C LYS A 130 1.00 14.60 -8.94
N ALA A 131 1.36 13.36 -8.58
CA ALA A 131 0.53 12.53 -7.71
C ALA A 131 0.24 13.20 -6.35
N LEU A 132 1.24 13.85 -5.76
CA LEU A 132 1.06 14.59 -4.50
C LEU A 132 0.20 15.85 -4.68
N GLN A 133 0.33 16.58 -5.79
CA GLN A 133 -0.56 17.70 -6.13
C GLN A 133 -2.02 17.24 -6.29
N THR A 134 -2.24 16.07 -6.90
CA THR A 134 -3.58 15.49 -7.04
C THR A 134 -4.16 15.09 -5.68
N LEU A 135 -3.35 14.55 -4.77
CA LEU A 135 -3.76 14.25 -3.39
C LEU A 135 -4.03 15.51 -2.55
N GLU A 136 -3.30 16.60 -2.80
CA GLU A 136 -3.57 17.92 -2.22
C GLU A 136 -4.92 18.47 -2.70
N ALA A 137 -5.25 18.32 -3.99
CA ALA A 137 -6.54 18.74 -4.53
C ALA A 137 -7.73 17.99 -3.90
N ILE A 138 -7.54 16.71 -3.55
CA ILE A 138 -8.52 15.86 -2.85
C ILE A 138 -8.57 16.18 -1.33
N LYS A 139 -7.70 17.07 -0.83
CA LYS A 139 -7.53 17.43 0.59
C LYS A 139 -7.14 16.25 1.51
N TRP A 140 -6.55 15.21 0.93
CA TRP A 140 -5.98 14.09 1.69
C TRP A 140 -4.60 14.40 2.22
N VAL A 141 -3.85 15.23 1.52
CA VAL A 141 -2.48 15.62 1.88
C VAL A 141 -2.42 17.12 2.07
N GLN A 142 -1.72 17.55 3.13
CA GLN A 142 -1.39 18.93 3.39
C GLN A 142 0.13 19.14 3.37
N LYS A 143 0.54 20.36 3.04
CA LYS A 143 1.92 20.79 3.25
C LYS A 143 2.12 20.99 4.75
N HIS A 144 3.26 20.55 5.28
CA HIS A 144 3.60 20.83 6.67
C HIS A 144 3.86 22.34 6.84
N PRO A 145 3.42 22.97 7.95
CA PRO A 145 3.71 24.38 8.22
C PRO A 145 5.22 24.68 8.21
N ASP A 146 6.03 23.78 8.77
CA ASP A 146 7.49 23.95 8.87
C ASP A 146 8.25 23.63 7.56
N GLY A 147 7.55 23.49 6.42
CA GLY A 147 8.17 23.21 5.12
C GLY A 147 8.79 21.82 4.97
N ASN A 148 8.81 21.00 6.02
CA ASN A 148 9.52 19.71 6.09
C ASN A 148 8.81 18.54 5.38
N GLY A 149 8.13 18.83 4.27
CA GLY A 149 7.48 17.85 3.40
C GLY A 149 5.96 17.89 3.48
N ARG A 150 5.36 16.73 3.20
CA ARG A 150 3.91 16.55 3.11
C ARG A 150 3.44 15.57 4.17
N VAL A 151 2.29 15.88 4.76
CA VAL A 151 1.66 15.11 5.83
C VAL A 151 0.23 14.80 5.45
N LEU A 152 -0.24 13.64 5.88
CA LEU A 152 -1.62 13.22 5.68
C LEU A 152 -2.55 14.05 6.58
N THR A 153 -3.66 14.52 6.04
CA THR A 153 -4.69 15.23 6.83
C THR A 153 -5.48 14.25 7.70
N LYS A 154 -6.18 14.78 8.72
CA LYS A 154 -7.11 13.97 9.54
C LYS A 154 -8.17 13.28 8.67
N GLN A 155 -8.64 13.97 7.63
CA GLN A 155 -9.60 13.43 6.66
C GLN A 155 -8.99 12.27 5.86
N GLY A 156 -7.77 12.44 5.33
CA GLY A 156 -7.08 11.39 4.59
C GLY A 156 -6.83 10.14 5.45
N ARG A 157 -6.49 10.32 6.73
CA ARG A 157 -6.33 9.21 7.69
C ARG A 157 -7.63 8.43 7.87
N LYS A 158 -8.73 9.15 8.14
CA LYS A 158 -10.07 8.57 8.35
C LYS A 158 -10.57 7.81 7.13
N ASP A 159 -10.36 8.35 5.93
CA ASP A 159 -10.80 7.70 4.69
C ASP A 159 -10.00 6.41 4.43
N LEU A 160 -8.69 6.40 4.69
CA LEU A 160 -7.86 5.20 4.57
C LEU A 160 -8.24 4.11 5.58
N ASP A 161 -8.48 4.48 6.85
CA ASP A 161 -8.91 3.54 7.89
C ASP A 161 -10.32 2.98 7.59
N ARG A 162 -11.21 3.78 6.99
CA ARG A 162 -12.52 3.32 6.51
C ARG A 162 -12.36 2.28 5.39
N ILE A 163 -11.47 2.52 4.42
CA ILE A 163 -11.20 1.57 3.33
C ILE A 163 -10.62 0.25 3.89
N ALA A 164 -9.70 0.32 4.85
CA ALA A 164 -9.16 -0.87 5.51
C ALA A 164 -10.25 -1.67 6.24
N SER A 165 -11.18 -0.98 6.91
CA SER A 165 -12.33 -1.62 7.57
C SER A 165 -13.27 -2.30 6.57
N GLN A 166 -13.52 -1.67 5.42
CA GLN A 166 -14.34 -2.25 4.33
C GLN A 166 -13.70 -3.49 3.73
N MET A 167 -12.38 -3.51 3.56
CA MET A 167 -11.68 -4.70 3.07
C MET A 167 -11.86 -5.89 3.99
N ARG A 168 -11.58 -5.69 5.29
CA ARG A 168 -11.75 -6.76 6.29
C ARG A 168 -13.19 -7.26 6.38
N GLN A 169 -14.18 -6.42 6.07
CA GLN A 169 -15.59 -6.86 5.98
C GLN A 169 -15.82 -7.73 4.74
N ASN A 170 -15.28 -7.37 3.58
CA ASN A 170 -15.43 -8.13 2.34
C ASN A 170 -14.77 -9.51 2.42
N ASP A 171 -13.63 -9.63 3.09
CA ASP A 171 -12.96 -10.92 3.30
C ASP A 171 -13.85 -11.90 4.09
N ARG A 172 -14.73 -11.40 4.97
CA ARG A 172 -15.68 -12.24 5.73
C ARG A 172 -16.77 -12.87 4.88
N PHE A 173 -17.09 -12.31 3.71
CA PHE A 173 -18.15 -12.81 2.84
C PHE A 173 -17.64 -13.77 1.77
N THR A 174 -16.32 -13.85 1.59
CA THR A 174 -15.68 -14.67 0.55
C THR A 174 -15.12 -15.99 1.11
N ALA A 175 -15.12 -16.15 2.43
CA ALA A 175 -14.79 -17.39 3.15
C ALA A 175 -16.09 -18.08 3.60
#